data_AF-A0A0Q6JNP2-F1
#
_entry.id   AF-A0A0Q6JNP2-F1
#
_cell.length_a   1.000
_cell.length_b   1.000
_cell.length_c   1.000
_cell.angle_alpha   90.00
_cell.angle_beta   90.00
_cell.angle_gamma   90.00
#
_symmetry.space_group_name_H-M   'P 1'
#
loop_
_entity.id
_entity.type
_entity.pdbx_description
1 polymer ?
#
loop_
_entity_poly.entity_id
_entity_poly.type
_entity_poly.pdbx_seq_one_letter_code
_entity_poly.pdbx_strand_id
1 'polypeptide(L)'
;MVRSLALGSVRFTDIAADTGAPRDVLSARLRTLVTDGIVERRPYREGSTRDGYFLTAKGRDLAGVILVIKSWGDTYSPPDARRRRLLHTRCESTMEALIVCAHCREPIGSDEVRTEP
;
A
#
# COMPACT_ATOMS: atom_id res chain seq x y z
N MET A 1 -0.49 -6.74 2.58
CA MET A 1 0.87 -6.96 2.03
C MET A 1 1.42 -5.68 1.46
N VAL A 2 1.07 -5.27 0.24
CA VAL A 2 1.61 -4.01 -0.34
C VAL A 2 1.30 -2.80 0.55
N ARG A 3 0.07 -2.66 1.07
CA ARG A 3 -0.27 -1.67 2.11
C ARG A 3 0.67 -1.75 3.32
N SER A 4 0.86 -2.94 3.87
CA SER A 4 1.70 -3.19 5.05
C SER A 4 3.15 -2.77 4.82
N LEU A 5 3.69 -3.11 3.64
CA LEU A 5 5.04 -2.72 3.21
C LEU A 5 5.14 -1.20 3.00
N ALA A 6 4.12 -0.59 2.39
CA ALA A 6 4.05 0.86 2.19
C ALA A 6 3.98 1.64 3.50
N LEU A 7 3.37 1.05 4.54
CA LEU A 7 3.33 1.58 5.90
C LEU A 7 4.58 1.22 6.73
N GLY A 8 5.61 0.63 6.12
CA GLY A 8 6.93 0.42 6.73
C GLY A 8 7.17 -0.95 7.34
N SER A 9 6.26 -1.93 7.19
CA SER A 9 6.54 -3.31 7.61
C SER A 9 7.60 -3.92 6.68
N VAL A 10 8.68 -4.44 7.23
CA VAL A 10 9.78 -5.04 6.44
C VAL A 10 9.92 -6.53 6.70
N ARG A 11 9.67 -6.98 7.94
CA ARG A 11 9.87 -8.38 8.34
C ARG A 11 8.60 -9.19 8.07
N PHE A 12 8.77 -10.47 7.72
CA PHE A 12 7.65 -11.39 7.51
C PHE A 12 6.67 -11.41 8.69
N THR A 13 7.19 -11.40 9.92
CA THR A 13 6.37 -11.41 11.14
C THR A 13 5.50 -10.17 11.29
N ASP A 14 6.03 -8.99 10.93
CA ASP A 14 5.28 -7.74 11.01
C ASP A 14 4.18 -7.71 9.94
N ILE A 15 4.50 -8.17 8.73
CA ILE A 15 3.53 -8.28 7.64
C ILE A 15 2.42 -9.28 7.99
N ALA A 16 2.78 -10.41 8.60
CA ALA A 16 1.80 -11.41 9.07
C ALA A 16 0.87 -10.82 10.15
N ALA A 17 1.43 -10.12 11.12
CA ALA A 17 0.66 -9.48 12.19
C ALA A 17 -0.28 -8.38 11.65
N ASP A 18 0.16 -7.57 10.69
CA ASP A 18 -0.68 -6.52 10.09
C ASP A 18 -1.79 -7.10 9.20
N THR A 19 -1.50 -8.15 8.44
CA THR A 19 -2.46 -8.71 7.46
C THR A 19 -3.42 -9.73 8.04
N GLY A 20 -3.06 -10.40 9.15
CA GLY A 20 -3.82 -11.52 9.71
C GLY A 20 -3.88 -12.75 8.80
N ALA A 21 -3.11 -12.78 7.71
CA ALA A 21 -3.14 -13.88 6.75
C ALA A 21 -2.43 -15.13 7.32
N PRO A 22 -2.94 -16.35 7.02
CA PRO A 22 -2.20 -17.59 7.26
C PRO A 22 -0.78 -17.53 6.65
N ARG A 23 0.20 -18.13 7.33
CA ARG A 23 1.63 -17.98 6.98
C ARG A 23 1.96 -18.54 5.60
N ASP A 24 1.35 -19.66 5.24
CA ASP A 24 1.46 -20.31 3.93
C ASP A 24 0.91 -19.41 2.81
N VAL A 25 -0.29 -18.84 3.00
CA VAL A 25 -0.92 -17.89 2.06
C VAL A 25 -0.07 -16.63 1.92
N LEU A 26 0.43 -16.09 3.03
CA LEU A 26 1.32 -14.93 3.03
C LEU A 26 2.61 -15.22 2.25
N SER A 27 3.23 -16.37 2.50
CA SER A 27 4.45 -16.80 1.81
C SER A 27 4.24 -16.93 0.30
N ALA A 28 3.17 -17.59 -0.12
CA ALA A 28 2.82 -17.75 -1.54
C ALA A 28 2.59 -16.40 -2.24
N ARG A 29 1.84 -15.49 -1.60
CA ARG A 29 1.57 -14.16 -2.15
C ARG A 29 2.81 -13.27 -2.18
N LEU A 30 3.65 -13.27 -1.14
CA LEU A 30 4.92 -12.55 -1.16
C LEU A 30 5.85 -13.07 -2.25
N ARG A 31 5.92 -14.39 -2.45
CA ARG A 31 6.68 -14.98 -3.56
C ARG A 31 6.19 -14.48 -4.91
N THR A 32 4.88 -14.45 -5.11
CA THR A 32 4.26 -13.92 -6.34
C THR A 32 4.64 -12.45 -6.55
N LEU A 33 4.49 -11.62 -5.53
CA LEU A 33 4.85 -10.19 -5.60
C LEU A 33 6.35 -9.98 -5.88
N VAL A 34 7.21 -10.88 -5.41
CA VAL A 34 8.65 -10.87 -5.73
C VAL A 34 8.89 -11.24 -7.19
N THR A 35 8.27 -12.33 -7.66
CA THR A 35 8.35 -12.75 -9.07
C THR A 35 7.86 -11.65 -10.02
N ASP A 36 6.79 -10.93 -9.65
CA ASP A 36 6.21 -9.86 -10.46
C ASP A 36 6.98 -8.53 -10.40
N GLY A 37 8.09 -8.49 -9.64
CA GLY A 37 8.92 -7.30 -9.46
C GLY A 37 8.23 -6.16 -8.71
N ILE A 38 7.19 -6.45 -7.93
CA ILE A 38 6.48 -5.48 -7.08
C ILE A 38 7.20 -5.34 -5.73
N VAL A 39 7.73 -6.46 -5.24
CA VAL A 39 8.48 -6.56 -3.99
C VAL A 39 9.87 -7.09 -4.32
N GLU A 40 10.88 -6.63 -3.61
CA GLU A 40 12.22 -7.22 -3.63
C GLU A 40 12.54 -7.79 -2.24
N ARG A 41 13.43 -8.78 -2.24
CA ARG A 41 13.92 -9.44 -1.02
C ARG A 41 15.41 -9.14 -0.87
N ARG A 42 15.78 -8.49 0.24
CA ARG A 42 17.17 -8.11 0.55
C ARG A 42 17.41 -8.11 2.05
N PRO A 43 18.66 -8.24 2.54
CA PRO A 43 18.96 -8.14 3.97
C PRO A 43 18.35 -6.86 4.57
N TYR A 44 17.59 -6.99 5.66
CA TYR A 44 16.88 -5.82 6.20
C TYR A 44 17.80 -4.81 6.90
N ARG A 45 19.01 -5.25 7.25
CA ARG A 45 20.12 -4.45 7.76
C ARG A 45 21.45 -5.07 7.34
N GLU A 46 22.50 -4.27 7.32
CA GLU A 46 23.86 -4.74 7.03
C GLU A 46 24.25 -5.87 8.00
N GLY A 47 24.87 -6.93 7.47
CA GLY A 47 25.26 -8.11 8.25
C GLY A 47 24.10 -9.00 8.71
N SER A 48 22.85 -8.76 8.28
CA SER A 48 21.75 -9.66 8.61
C SER A 48 21.76 -10.92 7.75
N THR A 49 21.56 -12.07 8.41
CA THR A 49 21.28 -13.35 7.74
C THR A 49 19.81 -13.51 7.34
N ARG A 50 18.95 -12.52 7.69
CA ARG A 50 17.52 -12.56 7.40
C ARG A 50 17.15 -11.47 6.41
N ASP A 51 16.43 -11.86 5.38
CA ASP A 51 15.90 -10.91 4.43
C ASP A 51 14.64 -10.19 4.94
N GLY A 52 14.53 -8.92 4.55
CA GLY A 52 13.30 -8.15 4.57
C GLY A 52 12.66 -8.08 3.19
N TYR A 53 11.41 -7.60 3.17
CA TYR A 53 10.64 -7.35 1.96
C TYR A 53 10.48 -5.84 1.76
N PHE A 54 10.77 -5.36 0.57
CA PHE A 54 10.73 -3.94 0.24
C PHE A 54 9.96 -3.72 -1.05
N LEU A 55 9.24 -2.61 -1.15
CA LEU A 55 8.59 -2.25 -2.42
C LEU A 55 9.64 -1.77 -3.41
N THR A 56 9.55 -2.28 -4.64
CA THR A 56 10.28 -1.73 -5.79
C THR A 56 9.67 -0.38 -6.21
N ALA A 57 10.19 0.25 -7.27
CA ALA A 57 9.50 1.41 -7.87
C ALA A 57 8.06 1.07 -8.28
N LYS A 58 7.86 -0.04 -9.01
CA LYS A 58 6.54 -0.57 -9.39
C LYS A 58 5.63 -0.80 -8.17
N GLY A 59 6.19 -1.33 -7.07
CA GLY A 59 5.44 -1.54 -5.84
C GLY A 59 5.04 -0.26 -5.12
N ARG A 60 5.88 0.80 -5.18
CA ARG A 60 5.56 2.10 -4.61
C ARG A 60 4.44 2.80 -5.38
N ASP A 61 4.44 2.73 -6.71
CA ASP A 61 3.35 3.27 -7.53
C ASP A 61 2.01 2.55 -7.24
N LEU A 62 2.06 1.22 -7.11
CA LEU A 62 0.90 0.42 -6.72
C LEU A 62 0.38 0.75 -5.31
N ALA A 63 1.26 1.11 -4.38
CA ALA A 63 0.85 1.46 -3.03
C ALA A 63 -0.14 2.65 -3.02
N GLY A 64 0.08 3.65 -3.89
CA GLY A 64 -0.83 4.78 -4.05
C GLY A 64 -2.26 4.34 -4.40
N VAL A 65 -2.40 3.44 -5.37
CA VAL A 65 -3.70 2.88 -5.79
C VAL A 65 -4.40 2.17 -4.62
N ILE A 66 -3.66 1.41 -3.81
CA ILE A 66 -4.23 0.70 -2.66
C ILE A 66 -4.74 1.67 -1.59
N LEU A 67 -4.08 2.81 -1.40
CA LEU A 67 -4.54 3.85 -0.47
C LEU A 67 -5.84 4.50 -0.97
N VAL A 68 -5.98 4.73 -2.27
CA VAL A 68 -7.24 5.22 -2.89
C VAL A 68 -8.38 4.23 -2.65
N ILE A 69 -8.16 2.93 -2.92
CA ILE A 69 -9.15 1.88 -2.66
C ILE A 69 -9.54 1.84 -1.18
N LYS A 70 -8.56 2.02 -0.27
CA LYS A 70 -8.83 2.08 1.17
C LYS A 70 -9.69 3.29 1.53
N SER A 71 -9.39 4.46 0.99
CA SER A 71 -10.18 5.69 1.22
C SER A 71 -11.63 5.49 0.80
N TRP A 72 -11.86 4.90 -0.38
CA TRP A 72 -13.20 4.50 -0.83
C TRP A 72 -13.86 3.53 0.17
N GLY A 73 -13.16 2.47 0.57
CA GLY A 73 -13.67 1.50 1.53
C GLY A 73 -14.02 2.11 2.89
N ASP A 74 -13.23 3.08 3.38
CA ASP A 74 -13.49 3.77 4.64
C ASP A 74 -14.78 4.61 4.58
N THR A 75 -15.06 5.25 3.44
CA THR A 75 -16.26 6.06 3.20
C THR A 75 -17.53 5.22 3.18
N TYR A 76 -17.50 4.04 2.55
CA TYR A 76 -18.71 3.23 2.31
C TYR A 76 -18.85 2.00 3.24
N SER A 77 -17.89 1.75 4.13
CA SER A 77 -18.01 0.65 5.09
C SER A 77 -19.03 0.95 6.20
N PRO A 78 -19.68 -0.07 6.80
CA PRO A 78 -20.59 0.09 7.93
C PRO A 78 -19.97 0.80 9.15
N PRO A 79 -20.74 1.56 9.96
CA PRO A 79 -20.23 2.31 11.12
C PRO A 79 -19.50 1.48 12.17
N ASP A 80 -19.85 0.21 12.33
CA ASP A 80 -19.31 -0.75 13.29
C ASP A 80 -18.03 -1.46 12.80
N ALA A 81 -17.64 -1.27 11.53
CA ALA A 81 -16.38 -1.76 11.04
C ALA A 81 -15.23 -1.11 11.82
N ARG A 82 -14.38 -1.92 12.47
CA ARG A 82 -13.13 -1.47 13.13
C ARG A 82 -12.16 -0.92 12.08
N ARG A 83 -12.41 0.29 11.57
CA ARG A 83 -11.61 0.98 10.56
C ARG A 83 -10.31 1.47 11.20
N ARG A 84 -9.18 1.04 10.66
CA ARG A 84 -7.90 1.71 10.94
C ARG A 84 -7.85 3.01 10.15
N ARG A 85 -8.02 4.15 10.83
CA ARG A 85 -7.80 5.46 10.22
C ARG A 85 -6.35 5.57 9.76
N LEU A 86 -6.14 6.04 8.53
CA LEU A 86 -4.82 6.47 8.08
C LEU A 86 -4.69 7.95 8.38
N LEU A 87 -3.58 8.33 9.01
CA LEU A 87 -3.28 9.72 9.29
C LEU A 87 -2.14 10.17 8.38
N HIS A 88 -2.22 11.38 7.86
CA HIS A 88 -1.10 11.99 7.18
C HIS A 88 -0.03 12.34 8.23
N THR A 89 1.14 11.71 8.14
CA THR A 89 2.19 11.82 9.16
C THR A 89 2.68 13.24 9.44
N ARG A 90 2.51 14.18 8.50
CA ARG A 90 2.93 15.58 8.67
C ARG A 90 1.91 16.46 9.39
N CYS A 91 0.61 16.19 9.27
CA CYS A 91 -0.44 17.05 9.84
C CYS A 91 -1.41 16.32 10.76
N GLU A 92 -1.22 15.01 10.96
CA GLU A 92 -2.01 14.11 11.82
C GLU A 92 -3.51 14.03 11.50
N SER A 93 -3.95 14.71 10.45
CA SER A 93 -5.32 14.65 9.95
C SER A 93 -5.59 13.29 9.30
N THR A 94 -6.85 12.84 9.36
CA THR A 94 -7.29 11.68 8.59
C THR A 94 -6.98 11.91 7.12
N MET A 95 -6.30 10.95 6.51
CA MET A 95 -5.97 11.01 5.09
C MET A 95 -7.25 10.80 4.26
N GLU A 96 -7.41 11.65 3.27
CA GLU A 96 -8.33 11.49 2.16
C GLU A 96 -7.52 11.37 0.87
N ALA A 97 -7.90 10.45 0.00
CA ALA A 97 -7.24 10.26 -1.28
C ALA A 97 -7.84 11.18 -2.34
N LEU A 98 -7.03 12.11 -2.86
CA LEU A 98 -7.37 12.97 -3.99
C LEU A 98 -6.52 12.61 -5.22
N ILE A 99 -7.14 12.54 -6.39
CA ILE A 99 -6.45 12.46 -7.67
C ILE A 99 -6.28 13.89 -8.19
N VAL A 100 -5.05 14.29 -8.51
CA VAL A 100 -4.71 15.64 -8.97
C VAL A 100 -4.01 15.60 -10.31
N CYS A 101 -4.27 16.60 -11.16
CA CYS A 101 -3.57 16.79 -12.41
C CYS A 101 -2.10 17.15 -12.15
N ALA A 102 -1.17 16.41 -12.76
CA ALA A 102 0.25 16.75 -12.64
C ALA A 102 0.59 18.11 -13.29
N HIS A 103 -0.22 18.57 -14.25
CA HIS A 103 0.01 19.83 -14.98
C HIS A 103 -0.57 21.05 -14.25
N CYS A 104 -1.88 21.11 -14.03
CA CYS A 104 -2.52 22.28 -13.39
C CYS A 104 -2.62 22.20 -11.86
N ARG A 105 -2.34 21.03 -11.27
CA ARG A 105 -2.40 20.76 -9.81
C ARG A 105 -3.81 20.80 -9.20
N GLU A 106 -4.85 20.87 -10.02
CA GLU A 106 -6.24 20.80 -9.58
C GLU A 106 -6.70 19.34 -9.37
N PRO A 107 -7.63 19.09 -8.43
CA PRO A 107 -8.30 17.79 -8.32
C PRO A 107 -9.02 17.44 -9.62
N ILE A 108 -9.11 16.16 -9.94
CA ILE A 108 -9.79 15.66 -11.15
C ILE A 108 -10.90 14.68 -10.74
N GLY A 109 -12.12 14.95 -11.21
CA GLY A 109 -13.26 14.02 -11.19
C GLY A 109 -13.24 13.03 -12.36
N SER A 110 -13.96 11.92 -12.24
CA SER A 110 -14.04 10.91 -13.31
C SER A 110 -14.63 11.44 -14.63
N ASP A 111 -15.44 12.49 -14.56
CA ASP A 111 -16.07 13.20 -15.66
C ASP A 111 -15.17 14.27 -16.32
N GLU A 112 -14.01 14.55 -15.72
CA GLU A 112 -13.03 15.53 -16.21
C GLU A 112 -11.84 14.88 -16.93
N VAL A 113 -11.97 13.59 -17.29
CA VAL A 113 -10.95 12.82 -18.03
C VAL A 113 -11.53 12.31 -19.34
N ARG A 114 -10.78 12.47 -20.42
CA ARG A 114 -11.08 11.91 -21.74
C ARG A 114 -9.99 10.94 -22.17
N THR A 115 -10.37 9.84 -22.80
CA THR A 115 -9.43 8.90 -23.43
C THR A 115 -9.17 9.34 -24.88
N GLU A 116 -7.93 9.34 -25.30
CA GLU A 116 -7.55 9.42 -26.71
C GLU A 116 -7.09 8.02 -27.18
N PRO A 117 -7.33 7.64 -28.45
CA PRO A 117 -6.92 6.35 -29.00
C PRO A 117 -5.40 6.12 -28.97
#